data_AF-A0A484FXW4-F1
#
_entry.id   AF-A0A484FXW4-F1
#
_cell.length_a   1.000
_cell.length_b   1.000
_cell.length_c   1.000
_cell.angle_alpha   90.00
_cell.angle_beta   90.00
_cell.angle_gamma   90.00
#
_symmetry.space_group_name_H-M   'P 1'
#
loop_
_entity.id
_entity.type
_entity.pdbx_description
1 polymer ?
#
loop_
_entity_poly.entity_id
_entity_poly.type
_entity_poly.pdbx_seq_one_letter_code
_entity_poly.pdbx_strand_id
1 'polypeptide(L)'
;MLGEDEEDEEDTIEYGIDDLLHWIPSRMNRTGFRKWGFVIYRCVYGGDTDERWSRYLTQLKRNCRDYLVKHHYTTLEDSFDLIVMDNHYVFDGASTHDIRQHFMEWVEMIIDYNCFTRNREGWKVPHGVLRRKIPFFMYCLFVDKECLDAFEAFECSPLLHESQRPPMIFGAIDRLWTPDRDYGSTRMNDREFPPIEGCDRRFVGWVYHDARNIVSLYNKLQVLYLDDLTAYRRPPAIELQQFQHWLSNSDSKLWLKGIPGAGKTVLAASIIEAALERSTEIDAYGLLERYYEELNPGNGLPKQSSRKGLEKLLGKMLEIYDHAYLIVDGLDECSGYKSTDEVVESLVGISEDSDNVSIALLSRDEYEIRELLQSDFTPIEIAAHKSDITEYVTAEIEERIRTRRLCIYGSDLKGEIIEELINGAKGMF
;
A
#
# COMPACT_ATOMS: atom_id res chain seq x y z
N MET A 1 -3.16 -17.42 -35.06
CA MET A 1 -2.83 -18.70 -34.42
C MET A 1 -1.32 -18.74 -34.24
N LEU A 2 -0.85 -18.08 -33.18
CA LEU A 2 0.48 -18.28 -32.62
C LEU A 2 0.19 -19.11 -31.37
N GLY A 3 0.77 -20.31 -31.28
CA GLY A 3 0.57 -21.19 -30.15
C GLY A 3 0.87 -20.45 -28.86
N GLU A 4 -0.04 -20.59 -27.89
CA GLU A 4 0.22 -20.23 -26.51
C GLU A 4 1.52 -20.95 -26.10
N ASP A 5 2.47 -20.19 -25.57
CA ASP A 5 3.76 -20.67 -25.09
C ASP A 5 3.52 -21.48 -23.79
N GLU A 6 2.93 -22.69 -23.91
CA GLU A 6 2.70 -23.65 -22.80
C GLU A 6 4.01 -23.98 -22.04
N GLU A 7 5.18 -23.73 -22.63
CA GLU A 7 6.49 -24.00 -22.02
C GLU A 7 6.89 -23.03 -20.89
N ASP A 8 6.40 -21.78 -20.86
CA ASP A 8 6.71 -20.87 -19.74
C ASP A 8 5.84 -21.18 -18.51
N GLU A 9 4.70 -21.86 -18.67
CA GLU A 9 3.83 -22.30 -17.56
C GLU A 9 4.35 -23.61 -16.90
N GLU A 10 4.85 -24.57 -17.68
CA GLU A 10 5.32 -25.87 -17.14
C GLU A 10 6.53 -25.75 -16.20
N ASP A 11 7.52 -24.88 -16.50
CA ASP A 11 8.71 -24.69 -15.65
C ASP A 11 8.40 -23.87 -14.37
N THR A 12 7.27 -23.14 -14.32
CA THR A 12 6.83 -22.34 -13.17
C THR A 12 6.22 -23.20 -12.05
N ILE A 13 5.84 -24.45 -12.36
CA ILE A 13 5.21 -25.38 -11.42
C ILE A 13 6.25 -26.04 -10.49
N GLU A 14 7.53 -26.10 -10.89
CA GLU A 14 8.59 -26.80 -10.12
C GLU A 14 9.36 -25.89 -9.14
N TYR A 15 9.46 -24.59 -9.42
CA TYR A 15 10.14 -23.59 -8.58
C TYR A 15 9.17 -22.45 -8.29
N GLY A 16 8.77 -22.25 -7.04
CA GLY A 16 7.81 -21.21 -6.66
C GLY A 16 8.19 -19.82 -7.22
N ILE A 17 7.17 -18.97 -7.43
CA ILE A 17 7.25 -17.63 -8.06
C ILE A 17 8.34 -16.72 -7.44
N ASP A 18 8.79 -17.02 -6.23
CA ASP A 18 9.77 -16.24 -5.47
C ASP A 18 11.22 -16.33 -5.98
N ASP A 19 11.59 -17.29 -6.83
CA ASP A 19 12.98 -17.45 -7.32
C ASP A 19 13.11 -17.52 -8.85
N LEU A 20 12.61 -16.50 -9.57
CA LEU A 20 12.72 -16.40 -11.04
C LEU A 20 13.90 -15.50 -11.49
N LEU A 21 14.73 -15.01 -10.57
CA LEU A 21 15.85 -14.13 -10.90
C LEU A 21 16.92 -14.84 -11.73
N HIS A 22 17.09 -16.15 -11.53
CA HIS A 22 17.98 -16.98 -12.33
C HIS A 22 17.58 -17.07 -13.81
N TRP A 23 16.36 -16.67 -14.19
CA TRP A 23 15.91 -16.64 -15.59
C TRP A 23 16.36 -15.40 -16.33
N ILE A 24 16.75 -14.32 -15.62
CA ILE A 24 17.16 -13.05 -16.23
C ILE A 24 18.29 -13.26 -17.25
N PRO A 25 19.41 -13.95 -16.94
CA PRO A 25 20.46 -14.20 -17.93
C PRO A 25 19.99 -15.00 -19.16
N SER A 26 19.10 -15.99 -18.96
CA SER A 26 18.51 -16.77 -20.04
C SER A 26 17.66 -15.88 -20.96
N ARG A 27 16.80 -15.04 -20.39
CA ARG A 27 15.98 -14.07 -21.13
C ARG A 27 16.85 -13.03 -21.86
N MET A 28 17.92 -12.53 -21.25
CA MET A 28 18.87 -11.62 -21.93
C MET A 28 19.51 -12.27 -23.16
N ASN A 29 19.85 -13.56 -23.06
CA ASN A 29 20.39 -14.33 -24.18
C ASN A 29 19.35 -14.55 -25.29
N ARG A 30 18.13 -14.94 -24.93
CA ARG A 30 17.03 -15.18 -25.90
C ARG A 30 16.60 -13.91 -26.64
N THR A 31 16.53 -12.79 -25.94
CA THR A 31 16.00 -11.50 -26.46
C THR A 31 17.09 -10.59 -27.03
N GLY A 32 18.35 -10.92 -26.78
CA GLY A 32 19.51 -10.09 -27.08
C GLY A 32 19.53 -8.73 -26.36
N PHE A 33 18.62 -8.50 -25.41
CA PHE A 33 18.61 -7.29 -24.58
C PHE A 33 19.45 -7.57 -23.33
N ARG A 34 20.54 -6.84 -23.15
CA ARG A 34 21.58 -7.15 -22.14
C ARG A 34 21.40 -6.43 -20.79
N LYS A 35 20.25 -5.79 -20.61
CA LYS A 35 19.92 -5.02 -19.41
C LYS A 35 18.63 -5.55 -18.79
N TRP A 36 18.44 -5.29 -17.50
CA TRP A 36 17.19 -5.50 -16.79
C TRP A 36 16.96 -4.36 -15.80
N GLY A 37 15.75 -4.20 -15.30
CA GLY A 37 15.35 -3.07 -14.47
C GLY A 37 14.18 -2.31 -15.10
N PHE A 38 14.15 -1.00 -14.93
CA PHE A 38 13.00 -0.19 -15.33
C PHE A 38 13.41 1.14 -15.94
N VAL A 39 12.48 1.76 -16.66
CA VAL A 39 12.52 3.19 -16.92
C VAL A 39 11.84 3.92 -15.77
N ILE A 40 12.46 4.96 -15.24
CA ILE A 40 11.95 5.75 -14.12
C ILE A 40 11.77 7.21 -14.52
N TYR A 41 10.58 7.76 -14.27
CA TYR A 41 10.21 9.14 -14.58
C TYR A 41 10.32 10.00 -13.34
N ARG A 42 11.07 11.10 -13.45
CA ARG A 42 11.08 12.16 -12.44
C ARG A 42 9.91 13.10 -12.73
N CYS A 43 8.99 13.25 -11.78
CA CYS A 43 7.75 14.00 -11.99
C CYS A 43 7.63 15.29 -11.14
N VAL A 44 8.68 15.61 -10.36
CA VAL A 44 8.70 16.81 -9.50
C VAL A 44 10.02 17.55 -9.66
N TYR A 45 9.90 18.87 -9.78
CA TYR A 45 11.00 19.77 -10.04
C TYR A 45 10.88 21.06 -9.21
N GLY A 46 11.99 21.78 -9.10
CA GLY A 46 12.06 23.08 -8.41
C GLY A 46 12.37 22.99 -6.90
N GLY A 47 12.73 24.12 -6.30
CA GLY A 47 13.06 24.20 -4.86
C GLY A 47 14.22 23.28 -4.44
N ASP A 48 14.03 22.55 -3.35
CA ASP A 48 14.93 21.54 -2.78
C ASP A 48 14.74 20.13 -3.38
N THR A 49 13.83 19.97 -4.35
CA THR A 49 13.46 18.66 -4.90
C THR A 49 14.56 18.00 -5.73
N ASP A 50 15.48 18.78 -6.33
CA ASP A 50 16.64 18.25 -7.05
C ASP A 50 17.55 17.43 -6.13
N GLU A 51 17.80 17.95 -4.92
CA GLU A 51 18.63 17.28 -3.93
C GLU A 51 17.91 16.04 -3.40
N ARG A 52 16.62 16.19 -3.04
CA ARG A 52 15.78 15.07 -2.59
C ARG A 52 15.71 13.96 -3.63
N TRP A 53 15.53 14.29 -4.90
CA TRP A 53 15.52 13.34 -6.02
C TRP A 53 16.85 12.57 -6.14
N SER A 54 17.98 13.27 -6.04
CA SER A 54 19.29 12.64 -6.10
C SER A 54 19.53 11.65 -4.95
N ARG A 55 19.12 12.01 -3.73
CA ARG A 55 19.18 11.12 -2.56
C ARG A 55 18.22 9.94 -2.72
N TYR A 56 16.99 10.20 -3.15
CA TYR A 56 15.98 9.18 -3.46
C TYR A 56 16.52 8.14 -4.43
N LEU A 57 17.05 8.57 -5.58
CA LEU A 57 17.55 7.66 -6.61
C LEU A 57 18.78 6.87 -6.13
N THR A 58 19.62 7.48 -5.31
CA THR A 58 20.77 6.81 -4.68
C THR A 58 20.30 5.71 -3.72
N GLN A 59 19.30 5.99 -2.89
CA GLN A 59 18.73 5.00 -1.98
C GLN A 59 18.02 3.87 -2.75
N LEU A 60 17.29 4.18 -3.83
CA LEU A 60 16.62 3.16 -4.65
C LEU A 60 17.62 2.16 -5.26
N LYS A 61 18.73 2.68 -5.81
CA LYS A 61 19.82 1.84 -6.32
C LYS A 61 20.47 1.01 -5.22
N ARG A 62 20.60 1.56 -4.02
CA ARG A 62 21.10 0.83 -2.84
C ARG A 62 20.16 -0.31 -2.46
N ASN A 63 18.84 -0.08 -2.40
CA ASN A 63 17.86 -1.13 -2.12
C ASN A 63 17.99 -2.31 -3.10
N CYS A 64 18.18 -2.02 -4.39
CA CYS A 64 18.44 -3.05 -5.40
C CYS A 64 19.72 -3.86 -5.09
N ARG A 65 20.84 -3.17 -4.85
CA ARG A 65 22.11 -3.83 -4.48
C ARG A 65 21.96 -4.69 -3.23
N ASP A 66 21.36 -4.15 -2.17
CA ASP A 66 21.22 -4.84 -0.89
C ASP A 66 20.38 -6.12 -1.06
N TYR A 67 19.31 -6.07 -1.88
CA TYR A 67 18.55 -7.27 -2.25
C TYR A 67 19.41 -8.30 -3.00
N LEU A 68 20.13 -7.89 -4.04
CA LEU A 68 20.96 -8.80 -4.84
C LEU A 68 22.06 -9.46 -4.00
N VAL A 69 22.67 -8.72 -3.08
CA VAL A 69 23.66 -9.26 -2.13
C VAL A 69 23.01 -10.28 -1.20
N LYS A 70 21.88 -9.92 -0.59
CA LYS A 70 21.13 -10.77 0.34
C LYS A 70 20.71 -12.11 -0.29
N HIS A 71 20.33 -12.09 -1.57
CA HIS A 71 19.84 -13.26 -2.30
C HIS A 71 20.92 -13.91 -3.20
N HIS A 72 22.19 -13.54 -3.07
CA HIS A 72 23.32 -14.12 -3.81
C HIS A 72 23.25 -13.99 -5.35
N TYR A 73 22.60 -12.92 -5.84
CA TYR A 73 22.46 -12.59 -7.26
C TYR A 73 23.33 -11.40 -7.70
N THR A 74 24.49 -11.20 -7.06
CA THR A 74 25.37 -10.03 -7.29
C THR A 74 25.86 -9.89 -8.73
N THR A 75 25.94 -10.98 -9.50
CA THR A 75 26.31 -10.95 -10.93
C THR A 75 25.30 -10.20 -11.79
N LEU A 76 24.06 -10.05 -11.33
CA LEU A 76 23.04 -9.28 -12.04
C LEU A 76 23.23 -7.77 -11.89
N GLU A 77 23.98 -7.30 -10.89
CA GLU A 77 24.18 -5.87 -10.61
C GLU A 77 24.76 -5.13 -11.82
N ASP A 78 25.75 -5.72 -12.51
CA ASP A 78 26.40 -5.13 -13.69
C ASP A 78 25.46 -4.91 -14.88
N SER A 79 24.34 -5.65 -14.90
CA SER A 79 23.33 -5.60 -15.97
C SER A 79 22.04 -4.89 -15.54
N PHE A 80 21.95 -4.46 -14.28
CA PHE A 80 20.82 -3.69 -13.76
C PHE A 80 20.91 -2.24 -14.24
N ASP A 81 19.82 -1.71 -14.75
CA ASP A 81 19.75 -0.32 -15.21
C ASP A 81 18.40 0.32 -14.84
N LEU A 82 18.48 1.56 -14.36
CA LEU A 82 17.34 2.45 -14.16
C LEU A 82 17.51 3.61 -15.14
N ILE A 83 16.83 3.54 -16.28
CA ILE A 83 16.87 4.61 -17.27
C ILE A 83 16.02 5.76 -16.75
N VAL A 84 16.67 6.86 -16.40
CA VAL A 84 16.01 8.04 -15.86
C VAL A 84 15.50 8.94 -16.99
N MET A 85 14.21 9.20 -16.98
CA MET A 85 13.55 10.22 -17.78
C MET A 85 13.42 11.50 -16.95
N ASP A 86 14.35 12.43 -17.18
CA ASP A 86 14.47 13.70 -16.44
C ASP A 86 14.37 14.85 -17.45
N ASN A 87 13.16 15.37 -17.59
CA ASN A 87 12.85 16.50 -18.46
C ASN A 87 11.73 17.33 -17.83
N HIS A 88 12.14 18.36 -17.09
CA HIS A 88 11.27 19.31 -16.42
C HIS A 88 10.12 19.82 -17.30
N TYR A 89 10.38 20.13 -18.58
CA TYR A 89 9.36 20.71 -19.46
C TYR A 89 8.26 19.72 -19.87
N VAL A 90 8.51 18.42 -19.71
CA VAL A 90 7.61 17.35 -20.15
C VAL A 90 6.98 16.64 -18.96
N PHE A 91 7.74 16.45 -17.88
CA PHE A 91 7.34 15.57 -16.79
C PHE A 91 6.99 16.28 -15.48
N ASP A 92 7.19 17.59 -15.34
CA ASP A 92 6.80 18.30 -14.12
C ASP A 92 5.28 18.29 -13.94
N GLY A 93 4.81 17.60 -12.90
CA GLY A 93 3.39 17.40 -12.63
C GLY A 93 2.65 16.56 -13.68
N ALA A 94 3.35 15.79 -14.51
CA ALA A 94 2.73 14.93 -15.52
C ALA A 94 1.84 13.85 -14.88
N SER A 95 0.66 13.60 -15.48
CA SER A 95 -0.26 12.56 -15.01
C SER A 95 0.26 11.16 -15.35
N THR A 96 -0.32 10.11 -14.73
CA THR A 96 0.06 8.74 -15.11
C THR A 96 -0.31 8.42 -16.55
N HIS A 97 -1.35 9.08 -17.09
CA HIS A 97 -1.71 9.02 -18.50
C HIS A 97 -0.59 9.57 -19.40
N ASP A 98 -0.07 10.77 -19.10
CA ASP A 98 0.98 11.42 -19.91
C ASP A 98 2.26 10.58 -19.92
N ILE A 99 2.66 10.05 -18.75
CA ILE A 99 3.81 9.17 -18.60
C ILE A 99 3.61 7.88 -19.39
N ARG A 100 2.42 7.27 -19.33
CA ARG A 100 2.08 6.05 -20.08
C ARG A 100 2.18 6.29 -21.59
N GLN A 101 1.62 7.40 -22.10
CA GLN A 101 1.69 7.74 -23.52
C GLN A 101 3.13 7.94 -23.98
N HIS A 102 3.91 8.76 -23.26
CA HIS A 102 5.32 8.96 -23.59
C HIS A 102 6.11 7.64 -23.55
N PHE A 103 5.88 6.80 -22.53
CA PHE A 103 6.56 5.51 -22.42
C PHE A 103 6.18 4.56 -23.56
N MET A 104 4.92 4.53 -23.98
CA MET A 104 4.50 3.79 -25.16
C MET A 104 5.27 4.21 -26.41
N GLU A 105 5.31 5.51 -26.72
CA GLU A 105 6.02 6.04 -27.88
C GLU A 105 7.52 5.78 -27.82
N TRP A 106 8.13 6.00 -26.65
CA TRP A 106 9.55 5.74 -26.43
C TRP A 106 9.92 4.27 -26.66
N VAL A 107 9.10 3.33 -26.14
CA VAL A 107 9.31 1.89 -26.36
C VAL A 107 9.25 1.55 -27.84
N GLU A 108 8.29 2.09 -28.59
CA GLU A 108 8.18 1.85 -30.04
C GLU A 108 9.37 2.43 -30.82
N MET A 109 9.95 3.54 -30.36
CA MET A 109 11.15 4.13 -30.97
C MET A 109 12.40 3.26 -30.79
N ILE A 110 12.56 2.60 -29.63
CA ILE A 110 13.79 1.85 -29.31
C ILE A 110 13.71 0.36 -29.67
N ILE A 111 12.53 -0.18 -29.94
CA ILE A 111 12.39 -1.57 -30.35
C ILE A 111 12.83 -1.72 -31.82
N ASP A 112 13.95 -2.40 -32.04
CA ASP A 112 14.38 -2.81 -33.37
C ASP A 112 13.74 -4.15 -33.79
N TYR A 113 12.91 -4.11 -34.83
CA TYR A 113 12.28 -5.28 -35.44
C TYR A 113 13.17 -6.01 -36.46
N ASN A 114 14.33 -5.45 -36.80
CA ASN A 114 15.21 -6.01 -37.83
C ASN A 114 16.22 -7.04 -37.27
N CYS A 115 16.27 -7.20 -35.94
CA CYS A 115 17.06 -8.22 -35.27
C CYS A 115 16.20 -9.48 -35.00
N PHE A 116 16.76 -10.68 -35.19
CA PHE A 116 16.02 -11.95 -35.10
C PHE A 116 16.79 -13.01 -34.29
N THR A 117 16.05 -13.83 -33.57
CA THR A 117 16.52 -15.10 -32.98
C THR A 117 15.83 -16.29 -33.66
N ARG A 118 16.25 -17.52 -33.38
CA ARG A 118 15.56 -18.74 -33.84
C ARG A 118 14.86 -19.43 -32.67
N ASN A 119 13.60 -19.79 -32.84
CA ASN A 119 12.90 -20.65 -31.88
C ASN A 119 13.37 -22.13 -32.02
N ARG A 120 12.87 -23.03 -31.17
CA ARG A 120 13.24 -24.46 -31.17
C ARG A 120 12.96 -25.14 -32.52
N GLU A 121 11.95 -24.68 -33.25
CA GLU A 121 11.57 -25.16 -34.59
C GLU A 121 12.39 -24.52 -35.73
N GLY A 122 13.31 -23.60 -35.41
CA GLY A 122 14.19 -22.94 -36.37
C GLY A 122 13.61 -21.70 -37.06
N TRP A 123 12.38 -21.29 -36.74
CA TRP A 123 11.75 -20.08 -37.28
C TRP A 123 12.43 -18.81 -36.76
N LYS A 124 12.58 -17.82 -37.65
CA LYS A 124 13.07 -16.49 -37.26
C LYS A 124 11.99 -15.73 -36.49
N VAL A 125 12.29 -15.40 -35.24
CA VAL A 125 11.44 -14.58 -34.38
C VAL A 125 12.12 -13.21 -34.19
N PRO A 126 11.47 -12.09 -34.53
CA PRO A 126 12.05 -10.76 -34.29
C PRO A 126 12.29 -10.55 -32.79
N HIS A 127 13.47 -10.03 -32.43
CA HIS A 127 13.79 -9.65 -31.05
C HIS A 127 12.76 -8.68 -30.48
N GLY A 128 12.22 -7.76 -31.30
CA GLY A 128 11.19 -6.83 -30.87
C GLY A 128 9.89 -7.49 -30.37
N VAL A 129 9.52 -8.66 -30.90
CA VAL A 129 8.35 -9.41 -30.42
C VAL A 129 8.61 -9.97 -29.01
N LEU A 130 9.80 -10.51 -28.79
CA LEU A 130 10.20 -11.08 -27.50
C LEU A 130 10.43 -10.01 -26.43
N ARG A 131 11.05 -8.88 -26.81
CA ARG A 131 11.35 -7.77 -25.90
C ARG A 131 10.10 -7.13 -25.32
N ARG A 132 9.02 -7.04 -26.11
CA ARG A 132 7.73 -6.50 -25.65
C ARG A 132 7.11 -7.26 -24.48
N LYS A 133 7.54 -8.49 -24.19
CA LYS A 133 7.05 -9.28 -23.05
C LYS A 133 7.92 -9.14 -21.78
N ILE A 134 9.05 -8.42 -21.85
CA ILE A 134 9.95 -8.24 -20.70
C ILE A 134 9.43 -7.10 -19.82
N PRO A 135 9.51 -7.18 -18.47
CA PRO A 135 9.03 -6.12 -17.59
C PRO A 135 9.57 -4.73 -17.94
N PHE A 136 10.85 -4.64 -18.36
CA PHE A 136 11.50 -3.41 -18.80
C PHE A 136 10.71 -2.64 -19.89
N PHE A 137 10.02 -3.34 -20.80
CA PHE A 137 9.24 -2.75 -21.89
C PHE A 137 7.73 -2.78 -21.61
N MET A 138 7.29 -3.42 -20.53
CA MET A 138 5.87 -3.51 -20.15
C MET A 138 5.50 -2.51 -19.07
N TYR A 139 6.44 -2.16 -18.21
CA TYR A 139 6.19 -1.33 -17.03
C TYR A 139 7.24 -0.24 -16.92
N CYS A 140 6.80 0.96 -16.57
CA CYS A 140 7.68 2.04 -16.15
C CYS A 140 7.35 2.46 -14.72
N LEU A 141 8.33 3.09 -14.07
CA LEU A 141 8.19 3.64 -12.74
C LEU A 141 8.08 5.16 -12.82
N PHE A 142 7.42 5.79 -11.86
CA PHE A 142 7.43 7.23 -11.69
C PHE A 142 7.63 7.60 -10.22
N VAL A 143 8.15 8.81 -10.01
CA VAL A 143 8.38 9.40 -8.70
C VAL A 143 7.81 10.81 -8.73
N ASP A 144 6.70 10.96 -8.05
CA ASP A 144 5.99 12.22 -7.84
C ASP A 144 6.29 12.77 -6.43
N LYS A 145 5.44 13.70 -5.98
CA LYS A 145 5.67 14.42 -4.73
C LYS A 145 5.47 13.50 -3.53
N GLU A 146 4.45 12.67 -3.59
CA GLU A 146 4.10 11.67 -2.60
C GLU A 146 5.26 10.69 -2.39
N CYS A 147 5.92 10.27 -3.48
CA CYS A 147 7.12 9.44 -3.39
C CYS A 147 8.29 10.14 -2.67
N LEU A 148 8.53 11.42 -2.96
CA LEU A 148 9.59 12.19 -2.30
C LEU A 148 9.26 12.51 -0.84
N ASP A 149 8.01 12.78 -0.50
CA ASP A 149 7.56 13.06 0.87
C ASP A 149 7.66 11.78 1.74
N ALA A 150 7.26 10.63 1.19
CA ALA A 150 7.46 9.33 1.83
C ALA A 150 8.94 9.01 2.08
N PHE A 151 9.81 9.37 1.14
CA PHE A 151 11.25 9.20 1.30
C PHE A 151 11.86 10.09 2.37
N GLU A 152 11.39 11.33 2.55
CA GLU A 152 11.84 12.16 3.66
C GLU A 152 11.48 11.55 5.02
N ALA A 153 10.25 11.04 5.17
CA ALA A 153 9.84 10.33 6.37
C ALA A 153 10.73 9.10 6.66
N PHE A 154 11.12 8.38 5.61
CA PHE A 154 12.10 7.28 5.69
C PHE A 154 13.49 7.76 6.15
N GLU A 155 14.02 8.84 5.59
CA GLU A 155 15.33 9.40 5.95
C GLU A 155 15.35 9.93 7.40
N CYS A 156 14.27 10.56 7.85
CA CYS A 156 14.13 11.10 9.20
C CYS A 156 13.98 10.04 10.30
N SER A 157 13.91 8.75 9.94
CA SER A 157 13.71 7.63 10.87
C SER A 157 14.92 6.67 10.95
N PRO A 158 16.18 7.14 11.04
CA PRO A 158 17.36 6.27 10.89
C PRO A 158 17.61 5.34 12.09
N LEU A 159 16.98 5.62 13.23
CA LEU A 159 17.09 4.81 14.44
C LEU A 159 16.07 3.67 14.50
N LEU A 160 15.02 3.71 13.65
CA LEU A 160 14.05 2.63 13.57
C LEU A 160 14.64 1.43 12.82
N HIS A 161 14.21 0.23 13.23
CA HIS A 161 14.49 -1.00 12.49
C HIS A 161 13.93 -0.89 11.07
N GLU A 162 14.55 -1.54 10.10
CA GLU A 162 14.21 -1.41 8.68
C GLU A 162 12.72 -1.72 8.41
N SER A 163 12.16 -2.74 9.07
CA SER A 163 10.74 -3.11 8.96
C SER A 163 9.76 -2.10 9.60
N GLN A 164 10.25 -1.19 10.44
CA GLN A 164 9.45 -0.20 11.15
C GLN A 164 9.51 1.18 10.49
N ARG A 165 10.50 1.42 9.62
CA ARG A 165 10.64 2.68 8.91
C ARG A 165 9.46 2.91 7.97
N PRO A 166 9.00 4.17 7.84
CA PRO A 166 8.07 4.55 6.78
C PRO A 166 8.58 4.04 5.42
N PRO A 167 7.73 3.48 4.56
CA PRO A 167 8.18 2.95 3.29
C PRO A 167 8.63 4.09 2.37
N MET A 168 9.79 3.92 1.74
CA MET A 168 10.10 4.63 0.51
C MET A 168 9.25 3.99 -0.61
N ILE A 169 8.62 4.78 -1.47
CA ILE A 169 7.69 4.26 -2.49
C ILE A 169 7.97 4.82 -3.88
N PHE A 170 7.60 4.07 -4.92
CA PHE A 170 7.51 4.54 -6.30
C PHE A 170 6.16 4.12 -6.91
N GLY A 171 5.67 4.83 -7.91
CA GLY A 171 4.54 4.38 -8.71
C GLY A 171 4.99 3.49 -9.86
N ALA A 172 4.27 2.41 -10.15
CA ALA A 172 4.48 1.54 -11.30
C ALA A 172 3.28 1.63 -12.26
N ILE A 173 3.54 1.81 -13.55
CA ILE A 173 2.53 1.98 -14.59
C ILE A 173 2.59 0.80 -15.56
N ASP A 174 1.43 0.22 -15.87
CA ASP A 174 1.27 -0.70 -17.01
C ASP A 174 1.20 0.12 -18.31
N ARG A 175 2.14 -0.17 -19.23
CA ARG A 175 2.28 0.53 -20.51
C ARG A 175 1.06 0.40 -21.39
N LEU A 176 0.46 -0.78 -21.44
CA LEU A 176 -0.58 -1.12 -22.42
C LEU A 176 -1.99 -1.00 -21.86
N TRP A 177 -2.12 -0.71 -20.57
CA TRP A 177 -3.41 -0.65 -19.91
C TRP A 177 -4.30 0.43 -20.53
N THR A 178 -5.56 0.04 -20.78
CA THR A 178 -6.62 0.95 -21.17
C THR A 178 -7.91 0.58 -20.43
N PRO A 179 -8.79 1.55 -20.15
CA PRO A 179 -10.09 1.29 -19.51
C PRO A 179 -11.03 0.41 -20.33
N ASP A 180 -10.72 0.13 -21.60
CA ASP A 180 -11.58 -0.65 -22.51
C ASP A 180 -11.01 -2.04 -22.81
N ARG A 181 -9.77 -2.33 -22.43
CA ARG A 181 -9.18 -3.67 -22.58
C ARG A 181 -9.72 -4.62 -21.52
N ASP A 182 -10.03 -5.84 -21.94
CA ASP A 182 -10.17 -6.99 -21.03
C ASP A 182 -8.77 -7.55 -20.77
N TYR A 183 -8.34 -7.48 -19.51
CA TYR A 183 -7.11 -8.09 -19.02
C TYR A 183 -7.49 -9.35 -18.24
N GLY A 184 -7.27 -10.53 -18.82
CA GLY A 184 -7.29 -11.81 -18.09
C GLY A 184 -8.40 -11.94 -17.02
N SER A 185 -8.00 -12.20 -15.78
CA SER A 185 -8.86 -12.60 -14.64
C SER A 185 -9.94 -11.57 -14.22
N THR A 186 -9.89 -10.33 -14.74
CA THR A 186 -10.88 -9.29 -14.42
C THR A 186 -12.23 -9.56 -15.10
N ARG A 187 -13.12 -10.23 -14.37
CA ARG A 187 -14.53 -10.40 -14.79
C ARG A 187 -15.19 -9.04 -14.96
N MET A 188 -16.17 -8.98 -15.88
CA MET A 188 -17.04 -7.85 -16.25
C MET A 188 -17.74 -7.06 -15.10
N ASN A 189 -17.49 -7.38 -13.82
CA ASN A 189 -18.13 -6.79 -12.64
C ASN A 189 -17.20 -5.88 -11.79
N ASP A 190 -16.06 -5.43 -12.33
CA ASP A 190 -15.02 -4.70 -11.57
C ASP A 190 -15.15 -3.15 -11.65
N ARG A 191 -16.38 -2.66 -11.84
CA ARG A 191 -16.74 -1.22 -11.85
C ARG A 191 -17.36 -0.85 -10.49
N GLU A 192 -17.63 0.44 -10.25
CA GLU A 192 -18.18 1.00 -8.99
C GLU A 192 -17.14 1.51 -7.98
N PHE A 193 -15.89 1.72 -8.39
CA PHE A 193 -14.88 2.41 -7.55
C PHE A 193 -14.90 3.93 -7.82
N PRO A 194 -14.59 4.78 -6.82
CA PRO A 194 -14.47 6.24 -7.00
C PRO A 194 -13.48 6.56 -8.13
N PRO A 195 -13.81 7.41 -9.12
CA PRO A 195 -13.00 7.54 -10.32
C PRO A 195 -11.61 8.14 -10.04
N ILE A 196 -10.54 7.46 -10.47
CA ILE A 196 -9.16 7.98 -10.45
C ILE A 196 -8.73 8.25 -11.87
N GLU A 197 -8.33 9.49 -12.17
CA GLU A 197 -8.04 9.94 -13.53
C GLU A 197 -9.17 9.57 -14.52
N GLY A 198 -10.43 9.58 -14.04
CA GLY A 198 -11.61 9.20 -14.83
C GLY A 198 -11.88 7.69 -14.95
N CYS A 199 -11.13 6.83 -14.26
CA CYS A 199 -11.31 5.38 -14.25
C CYS A 199 -12.05 4.89 -12.99
N ASP A 200 -13.23 4.29 -13.17
CA ASP A 200 -14.08 3.71 -12.11
C ASP A 200 -13.85 2.20 -11.87
N ARG A 201 -12.81 1.65 -12.50
CA ARG A 201 -12.43 0.24 -12.34
C ARG A 201 -11.59 0.04 -11.08
N ARG A 202 -11.59 -1.20 -10.58
CA ARG A 202 -10.69 -1.65 -9.51
C ARG A 202 -9.22 -1.41 -9.89
N PHE A 203 -8.79 -1.93 -11.04
CA PHE A 203 -7.46 -1.70 -11.59
C PHE A 203 -7.44 -0.48 -12.51
N VAL A 204 -6.63 0.53 -12.15
CA VAL A 204 -6.53 1.81 -12.88
C VAL A 204 -5.28 1.91 -13.76
N GLY A 205 -4.59 0.79 -13.97
CA GLY A 205 -3.40 0.72 -14.83
C GLY A 205 -2.10 1.19 -14.18
N TRP A 206 -2.11 1.43 -12.87
CA TRP A 206 -0.93 1.78 -12.08
C TRP A 206 -1.15 1.57 -10.57
N VAL A 207 -0.07 1.51 -9.80
CA VAL A 207 -0.08 1.29 -8.34
C VAL A 207 1.22 1.77 -7.68
N TYR A 208 1.17 2.18 -6.40
CA TYR A 208 2.36 2.43 -5.58
C TYR A 208 2.95 1.13 -5.03
N HIS A 209 4.29 1.04 -5.04
CA HIS A 209 5.04 -0.06 -4.46
C HIS A 209 6.13 0.43 -3.52
N ASP A 210 6.44 -0.40 -2.53
CA ASP A 210 7.60 -0.23 -1.68
C ASP A 210 8.91 -0.37 -2.48
N ALA A 211 9.74 0.67 -2.40
CA ALA A 211 11.02 0.78 -3.07
C ALA A 211 12.04 -0.29 -2.66
N ARG A 212 11.90 -0.92 -1.48
CA ARG A 212 12.74 -2.05 -1.06
C ARG A 212 12.48 -3.30 -1.88
N ASN A 213 11.28 -3.41 -2.43
CA ASN A 213 10.83 -4.57 -3.20
C ASN A 213 11.06 -4.44 -4.70
N ILE A 214 11.82 -3.44 -5.19
CA ILE A 214 12.02 -3.21 -6.63
C ILE A 214 12.50 -4.46 -7.40
N VAL A 215 13.41 -5.24 -6.83
CA VAL A 215 13.91 -6.48 -7.45
C VAL A 215 12.86 -7.58 -7.41
N SER A 216 12.16 -7.75 -6.28
CA SER A 216 11.05 -8.69 -6.15
C SER A 216 9.89 -8.37 -7.09
N LEU A 217 9.59 -7.08 -7.27
CA LEU A 217 8.59 -6.62 -8.23
C LEU A 217 8.98 -7.00 -9.66
N TYR A 218 10.22 -6.67 -10.08
CA TYR A 218 10.70 -7.09 -11.40
C TYR A 218 10.60 -8.61 -11.57
N ASN A 219 10.97 -9.37 -10.54
CA ASN A 219 10.91 -10.83 -10.53
C ASN A 219 9.49 -11.35 -10.76
N LYS A 220 8.49 -10.82 -10.03
CA LYS A 220 7.08 -11.20 -10.14
C LYS A 220 6.49 -10.81 -11.50
N LEU A 221 6.78 -9.60 -11.98
CA LEU A 221 6.30 -9.10 -13.28
C LEU A 221 6.87 -9.89 -14.47
N GLN A 222 7.83 -10.79 -14.27
CA GLN A 222 8.28 -11.70 -15.32
C GLN A 222 7.22 -12.70 -15.77
N VAL A 223 6.26 -13.03 -14.89
CA VAL A 223 5.22 -14.04 -15.12
C VAL A 223 3.82 -13.58 -14.70
N LEU A 224 3.71 -12.56 -13.85
CA LEU A 224 2.44 -11.97 -13.42
C LEU A 224 2.18 -10.61 -14.08
N TYR A 225 0.91 -10.27 -14.23
CA TYR A 225 0.48 -8.91 -14.53
C TYR A 225 0.43 -8.07 -13.26
N LEU A 226 0.47 -6.74 -13.42
CA LEU A 226 0.48 -5.79 -12.30
C LEU A 226 -0.81 -5.86 -11.46
N ASP A 227 -1.94 -6.21 -12.07
CA ASP A 227 -3.26 -6.38 -11.45
C ASP A 227 -3.47 -7.75 -10.78
N ASP A 228 -2.77 -8.78 -11.26
CA ASP A 228 -2.78 -10.14 -10.70
C ASP A 228 -1.87 -10.30 -9.46
N LEU A 229 -1.09 -9.28 -9.12
CA LEU A 229 -0.34 -9.28 -7.86
C LEU A 229 -1.35 -9.33 -6.71
N THR A 230 -1.32 -10.38 -5.88
CA THR A 230 -2.24 -10.62 -4.75
C THR A 230 -2.34 -9.46 -3.75
N ALA A 231 -1.40 -8.51 -3.82
CA ALA A 231 -1.32 -7.30 -3.03
C ALA A 231 -1.75 -6.02 -3.77
N TYR A 232 -2.40 -6.08 -4.95
CA TYR A 232 -2.85 -4.87 -5.64
C TYR A 232 -3.75 -4.04 -4.71
N ARG A 233 -3.34 -2.78 -4.51
CA ARG A 233 -4.07 -1.75 -3.78
C ARG A 233 -4.31 -0.60 -4.75
N ARG A 234 -5.57 -0.20 -4.85
CA ARG A 234 -5.96 0.90 -5.71
C ARG A 234 -5.33 2.19 -5.17
N PRO A 235 -4.62 2.99 -5.98
CA PRO A 235 -4.14 4.30 -5.56
C PRO A 235 -5.26 5.16 -4.93
N PRO A 236 -4.96 6.16 -4.09
CA PRO A 236 -3.64 6.49 -3.55
C PRO A 236 -3.20 5.56 -2.41
N ALA A 237 -3.88 4.43 -2.17
CA ALA A 237 -3.53 3.54 -1.06
C ALA A 237 -2.07 3.07 -1.17
N ILE A 238 -1.30 3.38 -0.13
CA ILE A 238 0.10 2.97 0.03
C ILE A 238 0.13 1.78 0.99
N GLU A 239 0.98 0.80 0.71
CA GLU A 239 1.23 -0.32 1.61
C GLU A 239 1.87 0.19 2.91
N LEU A 240 1.05 0.40 3.95
CA LEU A 240 1.56 0.66 5.29
C LEU A 240 2.15 -0.65 5.84
N GLN A 241 3.46 -0.83 5.69
CA GLN A 241 4.17 -1.99 6.22
C GLN A 241 3.90 -2.21 7.71
N GLN A 242 3.74 -1.13 8.46
CA GLN A 242 3.42 -1.15 9.89
C GLN A 242 2.07 -1.85 10.14
N PHE A 243 1.07 -1.58 9.29
CA PHE A 243 -0.22 -2.26 9.35
C PHE A 243 -0.14 -3.73 8.94
N GLN A 244 0.59 -4.06 7.88
CA GLN A 244 0.75 -5.46 7.47
C GLN A 244 1.56 -6.29 8.48
N HIS A 245 2.59 -5.68 9.07
CA HIS A 245 3.35 -6.27 10.17
C HIS A 245 2.42 -6.55 11.35
N TRP A 246 1.59 -5.58 11.73
CA TRP A 246 0.62 -5.74 12.81
C TRP A 246 -0.40 -6.84 12.55
N LEU A 247 -0.88 -6.92 11.31
CA LEU A 247 -1.88 -7.88 10.88
C LEU A 247 -1.33 -9.31 10.76
N SER A 248 -0.02 -9.46 10.58
CA SER A 248 0.61 -10.78 10.31
C SER A 248 1.43 -11.33 11.47
N ASN A 249 1.80 -10.52 12.45
CA ASN A 249 2.64 -10.92 13.59
C ASN A 249 1.87 -10.72 14.90
N SER A 250 1.94 -11.71 15.79
CA SER A 250 1.54 -11.53 17.19
C SER A 250 2.53 -10.62 17.93
N ASP A 251 2.13 -10.08 19.07
CA ASP A 251 2.90 -9.10 19.87
C ASP A 251 3.29 -7.84 19.07
N SER A 252 2.33 -7.31 18.31
CA SER A 252 2.52 -6.10 17.52
C SER A 252 1.61 -4.97 17.99
N LYS A 253 2.15 -3.75 18.02
CA LYS A 253 1.54 -2.60 18.70
C LYS A 253 1.48 -1.40 17.76
N LEU A 254 0.27 -0.96 17.42
CA LEU A 254 0.00 0.19 16.55
C LEU A 254 -0.77 1.27 17.28
N TRP A 255 -0.34 2.52 17.10
CA TRP A 255 -1.08 3.68 17.56
C TRP A 255 -1.41 4.59 16.37
N LEU A 256 -2.67 4.62 15.95
CA LEU A 256 -3.13 5.46 14.86
C LEU A 256 -3.70 6.77 15.42
N LYS A 257 -3.02 7.88 15.16
CA LYS A 257 -3.35 9.19 15.72
C LYS A 257 -3.73 10.18 14.64
N GLY A 258 -4.70 11.04 14.92
CA GLY A 258 -5.12 12.04 13.94
C GLY A 258 -6.16 13.02 14.50
N ILE A 259 -6.40 14.10 13.76
CA ILE A 259 -7.39 15.11 14.16
C ILE A 259 -8.83 14.55 14.11
N PRO A 260 -9.81 15.20 14.76
CA PRO A 260 -11.22 14.89 14.55
C PRO A 260 -11.58 14.95 13.06
N GLY A 261 -12.40 14.03 12.57
CA GLY A 261 -12.80 14.01 11.15
C GLY A 261 -11.73 13.49 10.17
N ALA A 262 -10.55 13.07 10.63
CA ALA A 262 -9.51 12.50 9.75
C ALA A 262 -9.82 11.08 9.23
N GLY A 263 -10.95 10.48 9.61
CA GLY A 263 -11.34 9.14 9.16
C GLY A 263 -10.89 7.97 10.04
N LYS A 264 -10.41 8.23 11.27
CA LYS A 264 -9.95 7.18 12.21
C LYS A 264 -10.97 6.04 12.42
N THR A 265 -12.23 6.37 12.72
CA THR A 265 -13.29 5.35 12.92
C THR A 265 -13.59 4.55 11.66
N VAL A 266 -13.51 5.17 10.48
CA VAL A 266 -13.66 4.45 9.20
C VAL A 266 -12.49 3.47 9.03
N LEU A 267 -11.26 3.90 9.34
CA LEU A 267 -10.09 3.03 9.35
C LEU A 267 -10.22 1.91 10.41
N ALA A 268 -10.75 2.20 11.59
CA ALA A 268 -11.01 1.19 12.62
C ALA A 268 -11.92 0.07 12.09
N ALA A 269 -12.98 0.42 11.37
CA ALA A 269 -13.86 -0.54 10.73
C ALA A 269 -13.11 -1.41 9.71
N SER A 270 -12.28 -0.81 8.84
CA SER A 270 -11.46 -1.57 7.89
C SER A 270 -10.43 -2.47 8.56
N ILE A 271 -9.85 -2.04 9.69
CA ILE A 271 -8.92 -2.86 10.50
C ILE A 271 -9.67 -4.07 11.08
N ILE A 272 -10.88 -3.86 11.61
CA ILE A 272 -11.72 -4.94 12.15
C ILE A 272 -12.06 -5.95 11.05
N GLU A 273 -12.49 -5.48 9.87
CA GLU A 273 -12.77 -6.37 8.73
C GLU A 273 -11.56 -7.22 8.35
N ALA A 274 -10.38 -6.60 8.21
CA ALA A 274 -9.14 -7.31 7.87
C ALA A 274 -8.70 -8.33 8.95
N ALA A 275 -8.96 -8.03 10.23
CA ALA A 275 -8.69 -8.94 11.35
C ALA A 275 -9.68 -10.11 11.38
N LEU A 276 -10.97 -9.86 11.13
CA LEU A 276 -12.01 -10.89 11.06
C LEU A 276 -11.73 -11.91 9.96
N GLU A 277 -11.22 -11.49 8.79
CA GLU A 277 -10.81 -12.40 7.71
C GLU A 277 -9.74 -13.43 8.14
N ARG A 278 -8.97 -13.14 9.20
CA ARG A 278 -7.90 -13.99 9.73
C ARG A 278 -8.27 -14.69 11.03
N SER A 279 -9.46 -14.44 11.55
CA SER A 279 -9.91 -14.92 12.85
C SER A 279 -10.53 -16.31 12.74
N THR A 280 -10.31 -17.15 13.75
CA THR A 280 -10.99 -18.45 13.91
C THR A 280 -12.21 -18.30 14.81
N GLU A 281 -13.27 -19.06 14.54
CA GLU A 281 -14.43 -19.11 15.43
C GLU A 281 -14.07 -19.86 16.73
N ILE A 282 -13.77 -19.09 17.78
CA ILE A 282 -13.64 -19.58 19.14
C ILE A 282 -14.42 -18.65 20.07
N ASP A 283 -15.23 -19.23 20.94
CA ASP A 283 -16.16 -18.48 21.79
C ASP A 283 -15.54 -18.13 23.17
N ALA A 284 -14.98 -16.94 23.30
CA ALA A 284 -14.58 -16.36 24.59
C ALA A 284 -15.75 -15.69 25.34
N TYR A 285 -16.92 -15.53 24.72
CA TYR A 285 -18.07 -14.84 25.32
C TYR A 285 -18.55 -15.53 26.60
N GLY A 286 -18.44 -16.85 26.68
CA GLY A 286 -18.79 -17.61 27.88
C GLY A 286 -18.01 -17.19 29.14
N LEU A 287 -16.78 -16.65 29.03
CA LEU A 287 -16.06 -16.10 30.19
C LEU A 287 -16.68 -14.79 30.67
N LEU A 288 -17.07 -13.92 29.73
CA LEU A 288 -17.73 -12.66 30.01
C LEU A 288 -19.10 -12.86 30.64
N GLU A 289 -19.88 -13.82 30.11
CA GLU A 289 -21.20 -14.19 30.63
C GLU A 289 -21.10 -14.67 32.09
N ARG A 290 -20.16 -15.57 32.39
CA ARG A 290 -19.91 -16.03 33.77
C ARG A 290 -19.50 -14.90 34.70
N TYR A 291 -18.62 -14.00 34.25
CA TYR A 291 -18.21 -12.85 35.04
C TYR A 291 -19.39 -11.89 35.32
N TYR A 292 -20.27 -11.70 34.34
CA TYR A 292 -21.48 -10.91 34.52
C TYR A 292 -22.44 -11.55 35.54
N GLU A 293 -22.64 -12.87 35.49
CA GLU A 293 -23.46 -13.60 36.47
C GLU A 293 -22.91 -13.51 37.89
N GLU A 294 -21.58 -13.57 38.06
CA GLU A 294 -20.91 -13.40 39.36
C GLU A 294 -21.14 -12.00 39.96
N LEU A 295 -21.20 -10.98 39.11
CA LEU A 295 -21.49 -9.60 39.52
C LEU A 295 -22.99 -9.36 39.75
N ASN A 296 -23.86 -10.14 39.11
CA ASN A 296 -25.32 -10.00 39.16
C ASN A 296 -26.00 -11.28 39.67
N PRO A 297 -25.74 -11.68 40.93
CA PRO A 297 -26.32 -12.90 41.48
C PRO A 297 -27.84 -12.77 41.62
N GLY A 298 -28.59 -13.81 41.23
CA GLY A 298 -30.05 -13.82 41.30
C GLY A 298 -30.63 -13.62 42.71
N ASN A 299 -29.84 -13.89 43.76
CA ASN A 299 -30.15 -13.60 45.16
C ASN A 299 -29.05 -12.71 45.77
N GLY A 300 -28.96 -11.46 45.33
CA GLY A 300 -28.02 -10.47 45.90
C GLY A 300 -28.12 -9.10 45.22
N LEU A 301 -27.39 -8.11 45.74
CA LEU A 301 -27.24 -6.82 45.09
C LEU A 301 -26.18 -6.90 43.99
N PRO A 302 -26.43 -6.32 42.79
CA PRO A 302 -25.42 -6.15 41.76
C PRO A 302 -24.14 -5.49 42.29
N LYS A 303 -22.99 -6.02 41.90
CA LYS A 303 -21.68 -5.47 42.22
C LYS A 303 -21.11 -4.77 41.00
N GLN A 304 -20.43 -3.65 41.23
CA GLN A 304 -19.64 -3.00 40.18
C GLN A 304 -18.34 -3.78 39.97
N SER A 305 -17.93 -3.97 38.72
CA SER A 305 -16.61 -4.52 38.42
C SER A 305 -15.51 -3.55 38.85
N SER A 306 -14.34 -4.08 39.18
CA SER A 306 -13.13 -3.28 39.36
C SER A 306 -12.28 -3.34 38.09
N ARG A 307 -11.47 -2.31 37.83
CA ARG A 307 -10.51 -2.26 36.72
C ARG A 307 -9.66 -3.54 36.64
N LYS A 308 -9.01 -3.91 37.76
CA LYS A 308 -8.23 -5.15 37.87
C LYS A 308 -9.02 -6.43 37.59
N GLY A 309 -10.31 -6.43 37.91
CA GLY A 309 -11.20 -7.53 37.59
C GLY A 309 -11.44 -7.66 36.08
N LEU A 310 -11.64 -6.53 35.40
CA LEU A 310 -11.80 -6.46 33.94
C LEU A 310 -10.49 -6.79 33.21
N GLU A 311 -9.35 -6.25 33.64
CA GLU A 311 -8.02 -6.60 33.10
C GLU A 311 -7.78 -8.10 33.17
N LYS A 312 -8.03 -8.71 34.33
CA LYS A 312 -7.86 -10.16 34.51
C LYS A 312 -8.82 -10.98 33.66
N LEU A 313 -10.06 -10.52 33.48
CA LEU A 313 -11.02 -11.19 32.62
C LEU A 313 -10.58 -11.11 31.15
N LEU A 314 -10.20 -9.92 30.70
CA LEU A 314 -9.75 -9.67 29.34
C LEU A 314 -8.51 -10.50 29.00
N GLY A 315 -7.50 -10.53 29.88
CA GLY A 315 -6.33 -11.40 29.72
C GLY A 315 -6.72 -12.87 29.53
N LYS A 316 -7.61 -13.41 30.38
CA LYS A 316 -8.13 -14.78 30.22
C LYS A 316 -8.89 -15.01 28.91
N MET A 317 -9.59 -14.00 28.41
CA MET A 317 -10.29 -14.10 27.12
C MET A 317 -9.28 -14.12 25.96
N LEU A 318 -8.22 -13.32 26.04
CA LEU A 318 -7.16 -13.25 25.02
C LEU A 318 -6.31 -14.54 24.98
N GLU A 319 -6.06 -15.18 26.13
CA GLU A 319 -5.35 -16.47 26.24
C GLU A 319 -6.04 -17.64 25.51
N ILE A 320 -7.33 -17.52 25.20
CA ILE A 320 -8.07 -18.58 24.48
C ILE A 320 -7.64 -18.69 23.02
N TYR A 321 -7.14 -17.61 22.44
CA TYR A 321 -6.81 -17.52 21.02
C TYR A 321 -5.31 -17.72 20.82
N ASP A 322 -4.94 -18.47 19.76
CA ASP A 322 -3.53 -18.56 19.33
C ASP A 322 -2.98 -17.19 18.92
N HIS A 323 -3.85 -16.33 18.38
CA HIS A 323 -3.57 -14.93 18.07
C HIS A 323 -4.85 -14.11 18.23
N ALA A 324 -4.79 -13.03 19.02
CA ALA A 324 -5.92 -12.13 19.26
C ALA A 324 -5.63 -10.72 18.76
N TYR A 325 -6.63 -10.07 18.17
CA TYR A 325 -6.56 -8.65 17.78
C TYR A 325 -7.38 -7.81 18.76
N LEU A 326 -6.72 -6.87 19.46
CA LEU A 326 -7.38 -5.90 20.34
C LEU A 326 -7.37 -4.52 19.68
N ILE A 327 -8.53 -4.06 19.25
CA ILE A 327 -8.69 -2.78 18.55
C ILE A 327 -9.52 -1.85 19.43
N VAL A 328 -9.01 -0.67 19.74
CA VAL A 328 -9.68 0.35 20.56
C VAL A 328 -9.77 1.65 19.78
N ASP A 329 -10.97 2.03 19.37
CA ASP A 329 -11.23 3.33 18.74
C ASP A 329 -11.70 4.37 19.77
N GLY A 330 -11.27 5.62 19.61
CA GLY A 330 -11.64 6.73 20.49
C GLY A 330 -11.03 6.67 21.89
N LEU A 331 -9.75 6.32 22.01
CA LEU A 331 -9.06 6.27 23.32
C LEU A 331 -9.09 7.62 24.06
N ASP A 332 -9.06 8.74 23.32
CA ASP A 332 -9.23 10.09 23.86
C ASP A 332 -10.63 10.38 24.42
N GLU A 333 -11.64 9.56 24.08
CA GLU A 333 -13.02 9.73 24.56
C GLU A 333 -13.27 9.05 25.92
N CYS A 334 -12.25 8.42 26.51
CA CYS A 334 -12.26 7.89 27.89
C CYS A 334 -12.28 9.02 28.93
N SER A 335 -13.31 9.87 28.87
CA SER A 335 -13.41 11.11 29.65
C SER A 335 -13.90 10.87 31.08
N GLY A 336 -13.08 11.32 32.02
CA GLY A 336 -13.23 11.19 33.48
C GLY A 336 -11.94 11.67 34.16
N TYR A 337 -12.01 12.17 35.40
CA TYR A 337 -10.81 12.66 36.11
C TYR A 337 -9.84 11.47 36.33
N LYS A 338 -8.69 11.46 35.64
CA LYS A 338 -7.67 10.38 35.61
C LYS A 338 -8.03 9.08 34.86
N SER A 339 -9.09 9.03 34.05
CA SER A 339 -9.50 7.76 33.41
C SER A 339 -8.70 7.39 32.17
N THR A 340 -8.26 8.34 31.35
CA THR A 340 -7.52 8.02 30.11
C THR A 340 -6.18 7.36 30.42
N ASP A 341 -5.37 7.95 31.30
CA ASP A 341 -4.07 7.39 31.71
C ASP A 341 -4.23 5.97 32.27
N GLU A 342 -5.22 5.77 33.17
CA GLU A 342 -5.47 4.45 33.76
C GLU A 342 -5.87 3.40 32.71
N VAL A 343 -6.63 3.79 31.68
CA VAL A 343 -7.01 2.89 30.57
C VAL A 343 -5.81 2.61 29.68
N VAL A 344 -5.01 3.62 29.33
CA VAL A 344 -3.80 3.46 28.53
C VAL A 344 -2.81 2.54 29.26
N GLU A 345 -2.56 2.76 30.56
CA GLU A 345 -1.73 1.88 31.40
C GLU A 345 -2.25 0.44 31.41
N SER A 346 -3.55 0.23 31.54
CA SER A 346 -4.15 -1.11 31.47
C SER A 346 -3.90 -1.80 30.13
N LEU A 347 -4.06 -1.06 29.02
CA LEU A 347 -3.85 -1.59 27.67
C LEU A 347 -2.38 -1.88 27.38
N VAL A 348 -1.47 -1.02 27.87
CA VAL A 348 -0.02 -1.25 27.81
C VAL A 348 0.34 -2.50 28.63
N GLY A 349 -0.18 -2.64 29.85
CA GLY A 349 0.06 -3.83 30.68
C GLY A 349 -0.42 -5.12 30.03
N ILE A 350 -1.61 -5.13 29.40
CA ILE A 350 -2.09 -6.27 28.61
C ILE A 350 -1.13 -6.59 27.46
N SER A 351 -0.56 -5.56 26.82
CA SER A 351 0.41 -5.72 25.74
C SER A 351 1.77 -6.28 26.20
N GLU A 352 2.12 -6.09 27.47
CA GLU A 352 3.36 -6.60 28.07
C GLU A 352 3.18 -8.02 28.62
N ASP A 353 1.97 -8.35 29.07
CA ASP A 353 1.64 -9.64 29.67
C ASP A 353 1.28 -10.73 28.63
N SER A 354 1.20 -10.40 27.33
CA SER A 354 0.67 -11.31 26.30
C SER A 354 1.37 -11.21 24.93
N ASP A 355 2.15 -12.23 24.60
CA ASP A 355 2.90 -12.33 23.33
C ASP A 355 2.02 -12.76 22.12
N ASN A 356 0.76 -13.13 22.37
CA ASN A 356 -0.20 -13.60 21.38
C ASN A 356 -1.20 -12.50 20.94
N VAL A 357 -0.98 -11.24 21.33
CA VAL A 357 -1.95 -10.16 21.10
C VAL A 357 -1.37 -9.08 20.18
N SER A 358 -2.11 -8.73 19.14
CA SER A 358 -1.85 -7.54 18.33
C SER A 358 -2.79 -6.42 18.75
N ILE A 359 -2.26 -5.27 19.19
CA ILE A 359 -3.06 -4.15 19.71
C ILE A 359 -3.00 -2.96 18.75
N ALA A 360 -4.17 -2.46 18.34
CA ALA A 360 -4.30 -1.21 17.58
C ALA A 360 -5.13 -0.21 18.38
N LEU A 361 -4.52 0.93 18.72
CA LEU A 361 -5.16 2.01 19.46
C LEU A 361 -5.37 3.20 18.52
N LEU A 362 -6.58 3.76 18.49
CA LEU A 362 -6.90 4.92 17.68
C LEU A 362 -7.34 6.08 18.56
N SER A 363 -6.72 7.25 18.36
CA SER A 363 -6.99 8.41 19.21
C SER A 363 -6.64 9.74 18.55
N ARG A 364 -6.92 10.84 19.24
CA ARG A 364 -6.21 12.12 19.02
C ARG A 364 -4.77 12.05 19.51
N ASP A 365 -3.95 12.94 18.97
CA ASP A 365 -2.56 13.10 19.39
C ASP A 365 -2.42 13.99 20.65
N GLU A 366 -3.06 13.57 21.75
CA GLU A 366 -3.01 14.25 23.05
C GLU A 366 -1.74 13.91 23.82
N TYR A 367 -1.28 14.84 24.66
CA TYR A 367 0.03 14.73 25.32
C TYR A 367 0.10 13.51 26.24
N GLU A 368 -0.94 13.28 27.03
CA GLU A 368 -1.05 12.22 28.02
C GLU A 368 -1.01 10.82 27.37
N ILE A 369 -1.72 10.66 26.24
CA ILE A 369 -1.70 9.42 25.45
C ILE A 369 -0.33 9.22 24.79
N ARG A 370 0.23 10.29 24.20
CA ARG A 370 1.52 10.25 23.53
C ARG A 370 2.64 9.84 24.47
N GLU A 371 2.67 10.40 25.68
CA GLU A 371 3.71 10.13 26.67
C GLU A 371 3.81 8.63 26.99
N LEU A 372 2.67 7.95 27.09
CA LEU A 372 2.56 6.53 27.44
C LEU A 372 2.73 5.58 26.26
N LEU A 373 2.30 5.95 25.05
CA LEU A 373 2.32 5.04 23.89
C LEU A 373 3.58 5.14 23.04
N GLN A 374 4.26 6.29 23.01
CA GLN A 374 5.36 6.55 22.06
C GLN A 374 6.59 5.62 22.21
N SER A 375 6.76 4.99 23.37
CA SER A 375 7.86 4.04 23.62
C SER A 375 7.59 2.68 22.99
N ASP A 376 6.35 2.19 23.10
CA ASP A 376 6.03 0.78 22.90
C ASP A 376 5.11 0.54 21.69
N PHE A 377 4.41 1.59 21.22
CA PHE A 377 3.52 1.52 20.07
C PHE A 377 4.13 2.22 18.87
N THR A 378 3.97 1.64 17.68
CA THR A 378 4.37 2.26 16.43
C THR A 378 3.34 3.32 16.03
N PRO A 379 3.68 4.62 15.98
CA PRO A 379 2.74 5.67 15.64
C PRO A 379 2.49 5.74 14.13
N ILE A 380 1.22 5.89 13.74
CA ILE A 380 0.77 6.17 12.38
C ILE A 380 -0.08 7.44 12.41
N GLU A 381 0.35 8.48 11.70
CA GLU A 381 -0.44 9.71 11.59
C GLU A 381 -1.49 9.57 10.48
N ILE A 382 -2.74 9.80 10.84
CA ILE A 382 -3.89 9.84 9.93
C ILE A 382 -4.24 11.31 9.71
N ALA A 383 -4.06 11.77 8.47
CA ALA A 383 -4.45 13.08 8.03
C ALA A 383 -5.05 12.98 6.61
N ALA A 384 -6.11 13.73 6.36
CA ALA A 384 -6.63 13.88 5.00
C ALA A 384 -5.78 14.92 4.27
N HIS A 385 -5.16 14.53 3.16
CA HIS A 385 -4.47 15.48 2.30
C HIS A 385 -5.48 16.27 1.46
N LYS A 386 -5.07 17.45 0.96
CA LYS A 386 -5.92 18.28 0.11
C LYS A 386 -6.40 17.52 -1.13
N SER A 387 -5.56 16.65 -1.69
CA SER A 387 -5.90 15.72 -2.77
C SER A 387 -7.05 14.79 -2.38
N ASP A 388 -6.98 14.15 -1.22
CA ASP A 388 -7.97 13.18 -0.74
C ASP A 388 -9.33 13.84 -0.54
N ILE A 389 -9.32 15.03 0.07
CA ILE A 389 -10.52 15.85 0.26
C ILE A 389 -11.09 16.29 -1.10
N THR A 390 -10.22 16.67 -2.04
CA THR A 390 -10.64 17.07 -3.40
C THR A 390 -11.33 15.92 -4.11
N GLU A 391 -10.75 14.72 -4.05
CA GLU A 391 -11.30 13.51 -4.64
C GLU A 391 -12.66 13.16 -4.00
N TYR A 392 -12.71 13.10 -2.66
CA TYR A 392 -13.93 12.80 -1.91
C TYR A 392 -15.05 13.81 -2.20
N VAL A 393 -14.78 15.12 -2.09
CA VAL A 393 -15.77 16.19 -2.33
C VAL A 393 -16.26 16.16 -3.77
N THR A 394 -15.37 15.95 -4.74
CA THR A 394 -15.75 15.88 -6.16
C THR A 394 -16.65 14.67 -6.41
N ALA A 395 -16.26 13.49 -5.93
CA ALA A 395 -17.04 12.26 -6.08
C ALA A 395 -18.42 12.39 -5.40
N GLU A 396 -18.46 12.90 -4.17
CA GLU A 396 -19.70 13.07 -3.41
C GLU A 396 -20.64 14.10 -4.05
N ILE A 397 -20.11 15.20 -4.59
CA ILE A 397 -20.93 16.18 -5.33
C ILE A 397 -21.51 15.56 -6.60
N GLU A 398 -20.71 14.81 -7.35
CA GLU A 398 -21.17 14.14 -8.57
C GLU A 398 -22.24 13.09 -8.27
N GLU A 399 -22.04 12.30 -7.22
CA GLU A 399 -22.99 11.30 -6.76
C GLU A 399 -24.32 11.94 -6.29
N ARG A 400 -24.26 13.06 -5.57
CA ARG A 400 -25.46 13.80 -5.16
C ARG A 400 -26.20 14.43 -6.34
N ILE A 401 -25.49 14.87 -7.37
CA ILE A 401 -26.11 15.36 -8.61
C ILE A 401 -26.79 14.19 -9.34
N ARG A 402 -26.08 13.07 -9.50
CA ARG A 402 -26.59 11.86 -10.15
C ARG A 402 -27.84 11.32 -9.46
N THR A 403 -27.83 11.27 -8.13
CA THR A 403 -28.97 10.81 -7.30
C THR A 403 -30.05 11.88 -7.10
N ARG A 404 -29.90 13.07 -7.70
CA ARG A 404 -30.81 14.23 -7.57
C ARG A 404 -31.00 14.71 -6.13
N ARG A 405 -30.05 14.42 -5.24
CA ARG A 405 -29.96 15.00 -3.89
C ARG A 405 -29.38 16.42 -3.91
N LEU A 406 -28.72 16.79 -5.00
CA LEU A 406 -28.16 18.13 -5.24
C LEU A 406 -28.47 18.56 -6.68
N CYS A 407 -29.08 19.74 -6.85
CA CYS A 407 -29.41 20.28 -8.18
C CYS A 407 -28.57 21.53 -8.43
N ILE A 408 -27.51 21.40 -9.23
CA ILE A 408 -26.65 22.51 -9.64
C ILE A 408 -26.73 22.63 -11.17
N TYR A 409 -27.06 23.83 -11.65
CA TYR A 409 -27.33 24.09 -13.07
C TYR A 409 -26.16 24.77 -13.81
N GLY A 410 -25.11 25.21 -13.10
CA GLY A 410 -23.95 25.90 -13.68
C GLY A 410 -22.62 25.25 -13.25
N SER A 411 -21.70 25.07 -14.21
CA SER A 411 -20.35 24.54 -13.97
C SER A 411 -19.55 25.42 -13.02
N ASP A 412 -19.74 26.73 -13.11
CA ASP A 412 -18.96 27.71 -12.34
C ASP A 412 -19.32 27.62 -10.84
N LEU A 413 -20.61 27.48 -10.52
CA LEU A 413 -21.08 27.26 -9.15
C LEU A 413 -20.65 25.89 -8.61
N LYS A 414 -20.58 24.85 -9.46
CA LYS A 414 -20.02 23.54 -9.06
C LYS A 414 -18.55 23.69 -8.63
N GLY A 415 -17.76 24.41 -9.42
CA GLY A 415 -16.36 24.68 -9.11
C GLY A 415 -16.17 25.47 -7.81
N GLU A 416 -16.94 26.54 -7.63
CA GLU A 416 -16.91 27.37 -6.41
C GLU A 416 -17.27 26.58 -5.15
N ILE A 417 -18.30 25.73 -5.21
CA ILE A 417 -18.69 24.87 -4.07
C ILE A 417 -17.58 23.87 -3.73
N ILE A 418 -16.97 23.22 -4.73
CA ILE A 418 -15.87 22.28 -4.52
C ILE A 418 -14.69 23.00 -3.85
N GLU A 419 -14.29 24.16 -4.37
CA GLU A 419 -13.17 24.94 -3.85
C GLU A 419 -13.39 25.40 -2.40
N GLU A 420 -14.57 25.93 -2.09
CA GLU A 420 -14.92 26.36 -0.73
C GLU A 420 -14.98 25.19 0.27
N LEU A 421 -15.51 24.03 -0.13
CA LEU A 421 -15.52 22.83 0.73
C LEU A 421 -14.09 22.33 1.00
N ILE A 422 -13.23 22.25 -0.01
CA ILE A 422 -11.84 21.83 0.15
C ILE A 422 -11.08 22.80 1.05
N ASN A 423 -11.24 24.11 0.84
CA ASN A 423 -10.56 25.12 1.66
C ASN A 423 -11.08 25.14 3.11
N GLY A 424 -12.38 24.86 3.30
CA GLY A 424 -13.02 24.77 4.61
C GLY A 424 -12.68 23.50 5.40
N ALA A 425 -12.38 22.39 4.72
CA ALA A 425 -12.15 21.07 5.31
C ALA A 425 -10.96 21.00 6.27
N LYS A 426 -9.88 21.75 6.01
CA LYS A 426 -8.69 21.85 6.88
C LYS A 426 -8.16 20.49 7.38
N GLY A 427 -8.15 19.48 6.50
CA GLY A 427 -7.67 18.12 6.82
C GLY A 427 -8.71 17.18 7.43
N MET A 428 -9.98 17.58 7.48
CA MET A 428 -11.12 16.77 7.92
C MET A 428 -12.01 16.40 6.72
N PHE A 429 -12.51 15.17 6.67
CA PHE A 429 -13.46 14.71 5.64
C PHE A 429 -14.89 15.18 5.86
#